data_AF-A0A951PMQ8-F1
#
_entry.id   AF-A0A951PMQ8-F1
#
_cell.length_a   1.000
_cell.length_b   1.000
_cell.length_c   1.000
_cell.angle_alpha   90.00
_cell.angle_beta   90.00
_cell.angle_gamma   90.00
#
_symmetry.space_group_name_H-M   'P 1'
#
loop_
_entity.id
_entity.type
_entity.pdbx_description
1 polymer ?
#
loop_
_entity_poly.entity_id
_entity_poly.type
_entity_poly.pdbx_seq_one_letter_code
_entity_poly.pdbx_strand_id
1 'polypeptide(L)'
;MSNTLVNTFSLSTLLSYLGSGSNRFGVLTNLFKSNLELLVPCQFTLEKSEVFRIPSACKELHILAGTAWITVAGRDIVLTTGEKVSLETNKDRAILSALGNKSVSVEFLLTAHSSG
;
A
#
# COMPACT_ATOMS: atom_id res chain seq x y z
N MET A 1 -2.13 27.14 -13.42
CA MET A 1 -2.17 27.06 -11.94
C MET A 1 -1.81 25.63 -11.59
N SER A 2 -0.60 25.38 -11.08
CA SER A 2 -0.07 24.04 -10.81
C SER A 2 0.24 23.96 -9.33
N ASN A 3 -0.53 23.16 -8.58
CA ASN A 3 -0.29 22.92 -7.16
C ASN A 3 0.49 21.61 -7.02
N THR A 4 1.80 21.72 -6.85
CA THR A 4 2.66 20.58 -6.48
C THR A 4 2.67 20.49 -4.96
N LEU A 5 1.88 19.59 -4.37
CA LEU A 5 1.95 19.28 -2.95
C LEU A 5 3.11 18.31 -2.71
N VAL A 6 4.22 18.86 -2.21
CA VAL A 6 5.32 18.08 -1.66
C VAL A 6 4.92 17.66 -0.25
N ASN A 7 4.49 16.41 -0.08
CA ASN A 7 4.28 15.83 1.25
C ASN A 7 5.61 15.34 1.82
N THR A 8 6.30 16.22 2.54
CA THR A 8 7.34 15.82 3.51
C THR A 8 6.67 15.24 4.74
N PHE A 9 6.78 13.93 4.95
CA PHE A 9 6.36 13.30 6.21
C PHE A 9 7.50 13.31 7.23
N SER A 10 7.21 13.89 8.39
CA SER A 10 8.10 14.02 9.55
C SER A 10 8.37 12.65 10.21
N LEU A 11 9.66 12.38 10.48
CA LEU A 11 10.19 11.21 11.21
C LEU A 11 9.67 11.06 12.66
N SER A 12 8.86 12.00 13.15
CA SER A 12 8.44 12.07 14.55
C SER A 12 7.53 10.92 15.00
N THR A 13 6.77 10.29 14.10
CA THR A 13 5.77 9.29 14.48
C THR A 13 6.39 7.93 14.84
N LEU A 14 7.63 7.66 14.42
CA LEU A 14 8.34 6.43 14.78
C LEU A 14 9.03 6.52 16.14
N LEU A 15 9.25 7.73 16.67
CA LEU A 15 9.96 7.93 17.93
C LEU A 15 9.05 7.81 19.17
N SER A 16 7.73 7.86 19.01
CA SER A 16 6.79 7.79 20.14
C SER A 16 6.66 6.40 20.76
N TYR A 17 7.21 5.35 20.14
CA TYR A 17 7.21 3.98 20.68
C TYR A 17 8.49 3.60 21.43
N LEU A 18 9.50 4.48 21.47
CA LEU A 18 10.80 4.19 22.08
C LEU A 18 10.92 4.85 23.46
N GLY A 19 10.42 4.13 24.47
CA GLY A 19 10.70 4.41 25.87
C GLY A 19 12.21 4.40 26.16
N SER A 20 12.60 5.34 27.03
CA SER A 20 13.93 5.67 27.54
C SER A 20 14.87 4.47 27.77
N GLY A 21 16.07 4.51 27.17
CA GLY A 21 17.15 3.55 27.44
C GLY A 21 18.35 3.73 26.50
N SER A 22 19.39 4.41 26.95
CA SER A 22 20.48 5.00 26.16
C SER A 22 21.49 4.04 25.50
N ASN A 23 21.20 2.74 25.36
CA ASN A 23 22.16 1.76 24.81
C ASN A 23 21.68 1.07 23.51
N ARG A 24 20.63 1.58 22.85
CA ARG A 24 20.03 0.95 21.64
C ARG A 24 20.38 1.57 20.30
N PHE A 25 21.20 2.62 20.26
CA PHE A 25 21.62 3.25 19.00
C PHE A 25 22.41 2.29 18.08
N GLY A 26 23.17 1.35 18.65
CA GLY A 26 23.88 0.32 17.87
C GLY A 26 22.98 -0.79 17.31
N VAL A 27 21.77 -0.96 17.84
CA VAL A 27 20.79 -1.95 17.34
C VAL A 27 20.02 -1.36 16.16
N LEU A 28 19.69 -0.07 16.21
CA LEU A 28 19.06 0.66 15.09
C LEU A 28 19.96 0.64 13.85
N THR A 29 21.25 0.91 13.99
CA THR A 29 22.16 0.94 12.82
C THR A 29 22.32 -0.43 12.15
N ASN A 30 22.22 -1.54 12.90
CA ASN A 30 22.19 -2.89 12.32
C ASN A 30 20.82 -3.27 11.74
N LEU A 31 19.71 -2.76 12.30
CA LEU A 31 18.36 -2.91 11.75
C LEU A 31 18.18 -2.16 10.43
N PHE A 32 18.78 -0.98 10.27
CA PHE A 32 18.81 -0.27 9.00
C PHE A 32 19.80 -0.88 7.99
N LYS A 33 20.69 -1.78 8.42
CA LYS A 33 21.59 -2.53 7.55
C LYS A 33 20.95 -3.81 7.00
N SER A 34 19.91 -4.33 7.67
CA SER A 34 19.00 -5.30 7.07
C SER A 34 18.01 -4.56 6.17
N ASN A 35 17.80 -5.07 4.95
CA ASN A 35 16.77 -4.61 4.00
C ASN A 35 15.38 -4.58 4.66
N LEU A 36 15.03 -3.48 5.35
CA LEU A 36 13.70 -3.29 5.89
C LEU A 36 12.80 -2.84 4.73
N GLU A 37 12.03 -3.77 4.17
CA GLU A 37 10.90 -3.43 3.30
C GLU A 37 9.87 -2.68 4.17
N LEU A 38 9.87 -1.35 4.08
CA LEU A 38 8.90 -0.52 4.78
C LEU A 38 7.53 -0.72 4.13
N LEU A 39 6.53 -1.13 4.89
CA LEU A 39 5.15 -1.26 4.41
C LEU A 39 4.42 0.07 4.63
N VAL A 40 4.00 0.71 3.54
CA VAL A 40 3.30 1.99 3.56
C VAL A 40 1.85 1.77 3.13
N PRO A 41 0.86 2.00 4.03
CA PRO A 41 -0.54 1.99 3.65
C PRO A 41 -0.84 3.23 2.81
N CYS A 42 -1.56 3.05 1.70
CA CYS A 42 -2.00 4.12 0.82
C CYS A 42 -3.47 3.91 0.45
N GLN A 43 -4.30 4.91 0.66
CA GLN A 43 -5.72 4.85 0.31
C GLN A 43 -5.99 5.57 -1.00
N PHE A 44 -6.93 5.03 -1.77
CA PHE A 44 -7.31 5.54 -3.07
C PHE A 44 -8.78 5.26 -3.33
N THR A 45 -9.47 6.14 -4.05
CA THR A 45 -10.83 5.93 -4.53
C THR A 45 -10.80 5.82 -6.04
N LEU A 46 -11.36 4.73 -6.55
CA LEU A 46 -11.53 4.47 -7.96
C LEU A 46 -12.97 4.80 -8.34
N GLU A 47 -13.14 5.73 -9.27
CA GLU A 47 -14.46 6.16 -9.73
C GLU A 47 -15.10 5.12 -10.67
N LYS A 48 -16.37 5.35 -10.98
CA LYS A 48 -17.10 4.50 -11.93
C LYS A 48 -16.36 4.43 -13.26
N SER A 49 -16.27 3.21 -13.81
CA SER A 49 -15.67 2.91 -15.12
C SER A 49 -14.18 3.22 -15.22
N GLU A 50 -13.51 3.51 -14.10
CA GLU A 50 -12.07 3.61 -14.06
C GLU A 50 -11.43 2.24 -13.84
N VAL A 51 -10.25 2.08 -14.44
CA VAL A 51 -9.43 0.89 -14.31
C VAL A 51 -8.07 1.32 -13.79
N PHE A 52 -7.63 0.69 -12.71
CA PHE A 52 -6.35 0.95 -12.08
C PHE A 52 -5.42 -0.24 -12.21
N ARG A 53 -4.18 0.02 -12.65
CA ARG A 53 -3.12 -1.00 -12.66
C ARG A 53 -2.39 -0.93 -11.33
N ILE A 54 -2.47 -2.01 -10.57
CA ILE A 54 -1.89 -2.07 -9.24
C ILE A 54 -0.36 -2.13 -9.38
N PRO A 55 0.41 -1.24 -8.70
CA PRO A 55 1.86 -1.29 -8.72
C PRO A 55 2.40 -2.64 -8.22
N SER A 56 3.49 -3.12 -8.82
CA SER A 56 4.12 -4.40 -8.41
C SER A 56 4.67 -4.39 -6.98
N ALA A 57 4.83 -3.21 -6.39
CA ALA A 57 5.22 -3.04 -4.99
C ALA A 57 4.07 -3.29 -4.01
N CYS A 58 2.83 -3.48 -4.49
CA CYS A 58 1.69 -3.77 -3.64
C CYS A 58 1.72 -5.24 -3.17
N LYS A 59 1.62 -5.44 -1.86
CA LYS A 59 1.57 -6.76 -1.20
C LYS A 59 0.16 -7.18 -0.80
N GLU A 60 -0.69 -6.20 -0.49
CA GLU A 60 -2.05 -6.45 -0.02
C GLU A 60 -2.97 -5.33 -0.51
N LEU A 61 -4.18 -5.71 -0.88
CA LEU A 61 -5.27 -4.81 -1.24
C LEU A 61 -6.47 -5.13 -0.36
N HIS A 62 -7.08 -4.09 0.20
CA HIS A 62 -8.29 -4.18 1.02
C HIS A 62 -9.38 -3.26 0.48
N ILE A 63 -10.61 -3.75 0.35
CA ILE A 63 -11.77 -2.93 -0.03
C ILE A 63 -12.36 -2.28 1.22
N LEU A 64 -12.18 -0.97 1.35
CA LEU A 64 -12.75 -0.21 2.47
C LEU A 64 -14.24 0.06 2.27
N ALA A 65 -14.68 0.28 1.03
CA ALA A 65 -16.08 0.48 0.68
C ALA A 65 -16.33 0.19 -0.80
N GLY A 66 -17.42 -0.52 -1.09
CA GLY A 66 -17.90 -0.77 -2.45
C GLY A 66 -17.67 -2.20 -2.91
N THR A 67 -17.60 -2.39 -4.22
CA THR A 67 -17.32 -3.69 -4.83
C THR A 67 -16.37 -3.48 -5.98
N ALA A 68 -15.33 -4.30 -6.04
CA ALA A 68 -14.34 -4.26 -7.10
C ALA A 68 -14.22 -5.63 -7.78
N TRP A 69 -13.88 -5.58 -9.05
CA TRP A 69 -13.33 -6.71 -9.78
C TRP A 69 -11.82 -6.53 -9.86
N ILE A 70 -11.07 -7.58 -9.54
CA ILE A 70 -9.62 -7.65 -9.69
C ILE A 70 -9.23 -8.83 -10.57
N THR A 71 -8.36 -8.60 -11.55
CA THR A 71 -7.66 -9.65 -12.28
C THR A 71 -6.26 -9.79 -11.70
N VAL A 72 -5.90 -10.97 -11.21
CA VAL A 72 -4.56 -11.30 -10.71
C VAL A 72 -4.20 -12.72 -11.11
N ALA A 73 -2.97 -12.94 -11.58
CA ALA A 73 -2.48 -14.27 -12.02
C ALA A 73 -3.41 -14.97 -13.04
N GLY A 74 -4.02 -14.20 -13.94
CA GLY A 74 -4.98 -14.71 -14.93
C GLY A 74 -6.33 -15.17 -14.35
N ARG A 75 -6.63 -14.83 -13.09
CA ARG A 75 -7.90 -15.11 -12.43
C ARG A 75 -8.63 -13.83 -12.10
N ASP A 76 -9.94 -13.88 -12.28
CA ASP A 76 -10.85 -12.80 -11.95
C ASP A 76 -11.52 -13.07 -10.60
N ILE A 77 -11.40 -12.11 -9.69
CA ILE A 77 -11.93 -12.19 -8.33
C ILE A 77 -12.80 -10.96 -8.11
N VAL A 78 -13.96 -11.14 -7.49
CA VAL A 78 -14.79 -10.02 -7.02
C VAL A 78 -14.54 -9.88 -5.52
N LEU A 79 -14.23 -8.65 -5.09
CA LEU A 79 -14.03 -8.29 -3.70
C LEU A 79 -15.07 -7.25 -3.29
N THR A 80 -15.61 -7.42 -2.10
CA THR A 80 -16.61 -6.57 -1.47
C THR A 80 -16.05 -5.90 -0.22
N THR A 81 -16.77 -4.93 0.34
CA THR A 81 -16.39 -4.22 1.56
C THR A 81 -15.90 -5.15 2.68
N GLY A 82 -14.69 -4.88 3.18
CA GLY A 82 -14.04 -5.65 4.24
C GLY A 82 -13.19 -6.82 3.73
N GLU A 83 -13.29 -7.18 2.45
CA GLU A 83 -12.49 -8.27 1.87
C GLU A 83 -11.13 -7.78 1.40
N LYS A 84 -10.15 -8.69 1.48
CA LYS A 84 -8.76 -8.42 1.15
C LYS A 84 -8.15 -9.52 0.31
N VAL A 85 -7.11 -9.15 -0.44
CA VAL A 85 -6.32 -10.09 -1.23
C VAL A 85 -4.84 -9.79 -1.08
N SER A 86 -4.05 -10.84 -0.86
CA SER A 86 -2.59 -10.76 -0.90
C SER A 86 -2.12 -10.87 -2.36
N LEU A 87 -1.21 -9.99 -2.74
CA LEU A 87 -0.63 -9.92 -4.07
C LEU A 87 0.82 -10.38 -3.98
N GLU A 88 1.15 -11.44 -4.71
CA GLU A 88 2.54 -11.91 -4.78
C GLU A 88 3.41 -10.88 -5.48
N THR A 89 4.46 -10.44 -4.78
CA THR A 89 5.40 -9.44 -5.29
C THR A 89 6.18 -10.05 -6.43
N ASN A 90 6.35 -9.28 -7.51
CA ASN A 90 7.21 -9.57 -8.66
C ASN A 90 6.70 -10.52 -9.74
N LYS A 91 5.46 -11.02 -9.70
CA LYS A 91 4.99 -11.94 -10.77
C LYS A 91 3.75 -11.48 -11.50
N ASP A 92 2.75 -10.92 -10.81
CA ASP A 92 1.47 -10.65 -11.45
C ASP A 92 1.08 -9.18 -11.39
N ARG A 93 0.96 -8.57 -12.58
CA ARG A 93 0.35 -7.24 -12.72
C ARG A 93 -1.14 -7.39 -12.49
N ALA A 94 -1.61 -6.92 -11.33
CA ALA A 94 -3.03 -6.94 -11.03
C ALA A 94 -3.73 -5.71 -11.62
N ILE A 95 -4.96 -5.91 -12.11
CA ILE A 95 -5.83 -4.86 -12.63
C ILE A 95 -7.06 -4.80 -11.74
N LEU A 96 -7.47 -3.60 -11.35
CA LEU A 96 -8.61 -3.33 -10.49
C LEU A 96 -9.61 -2.44 -11.22
N SER A 97 -10.90 -2.74 -11.09
CA SER A 97 -11.99 -1.87 -11.54
C SER A 97 -13.09 -1.84 -10.49
N ALA A 98 -13.79 -0.70 -10.39
CA ALA A 98 -15.06 -0.65 -9.69
C ALA A 98 -16.09 -1.54 -10.41
N LEU A 99 -16.89 -2.28 -9.66
CA LEU A 99 -17.99 -3.08 -10.20
C LEU A 99 -19.31 -2.31 -10.04
N GLY A 100 -20.03 -2.12 -11.14
CA GLY A 100 -21.33 -1.42 -11.15
C GLY A 100 -21.21 0.10 -11.28
N ASN A 101 -22.14 0.83 -10.66
CA ASN A 101 -22.29 2.29 -10.83
C ASN A 101 -21.81 3.11 -9.61
N LYS A 102 -21.07 2.50 -8.68
CA LYS A 102 -20.56 3.18 -7.48
C LYS A 102 -19.03 3.19 -7.50
N SER A 103 -18.44 4.21 -6.89
CA SER A 103 -17.00 4.23 -6.63
C SER A 103 -16.61 3.15 -5.63
N VAL A 104 -15.32 2.78 -5.64
CA VAL A 104 -14.74 1.85 -4.67
C VAL A 104 -13.56 2.53 -3.98
N SER A 105 -13.56 2.50 -2.65
CA SER A 105 -12.44 2.96 -1.84
C SER A 105 -11.60 1.76 -1.42
N VAL A 106 -10.30 1.87 -1.63
CA VAL A 106 -9.35 0.78 -1.40
C VAL A 106 -8.14 1.26 -0.62
N GLU A 107 -7.53 0.33 0.12
CA GLU A 107 -6.25 0.51 0.77
C GLU A 107 -5.24 -0.47 0.18
N PHE A 108 -4.06 0.04 -0.16
CA PHE A 108 -2.94 -0.74 -0.64
C PHE A 108 -1.84 -0.73 0.40
N LEU A 109 -1.24 -1.90 0.64
CA LEU A 109 -0.01 -2.01 1.40
C LEU A 109 1.17 -2.13 0.44
N LEU A 110 1.99 -1.09 0.34
CA LEU A 110 3.11 -1.02 -0.59
C LEU A 110 4.44 -1.28 0.12
N THR A 111 5.37 -1.98 -0.51
CA THR A 111 6.77 -2.03 -0.06
C THR A 111 7.58 -0.88 -0.63
N ALA A 112 8.11 -0.05 0.27
CA ALA A 112 9.12 0.95 -0.05
C ALA A 112 10.50 0.30 0.08
N HIS A 113 11.25 0.28 -1.02
CA HIS A 113 12.68 0.00 -0.98
C HIS A 113 13.40 1.28 -0.54
N SER A 114 14.16 1.21 0.56
CA SER A 114 15.15 2.24 0.86
C SER A 114 16.28 2.10 -0.16
N SER A 115 16.32 2.99 -1.14
CA SER A 115 17.51 3.19 -1.97
C SER A 115 18.64 3.65 -1.06
N GLY A 116 19.60 2.75 -0.81
CA GLY A 116 20.82 3.01 -0.04
C GLY A 116 21.82 3.90 -0.76
#